data_AF-A0A969N5G4-F1
#
_entry.id   AF-A0A969N5G4-F1
#
_cell.length_a   1.000
_cell.length_b   1.000
_cell.length_c   1.000
_cell.angle_alpha   90.00
_cell.angle_beta   90.00
_cell.angle_gamma   90.00
#
_symmetry.space_group_name_H-M   'P 1'
#
loop_
_entity.id
_entity.type
_entity.pdbx_description
1 polymer ?
#
loop_
_entity_poly.entity_id
_entity_poly.type
_entity_poly.pdbx_seq_one_letter_code
_entity_poly.pdbx_strand_id
1 'polypeptide(L)'
;MEPSELSADPIRADSVTFLQSDHLILHIEFQTDPDGDMPLRMLDYWVRLRRRYRHKPLHQVVIYLRPTRSERVFQTELREEKTSHAFEVIRLWEQDPELLMSTPALLPFVVLSQIVDPEAQLRRVAQVIERIPELPIQKNVSAATAVLAGLALSDTVVEAILEE
;
A
#
# COMPACT_ATOMS: atom_id res chain seq x y z
N MET A 1 -28.71 -29.27 15.02
CA MET A 1 -27.83 -29.33 13.84
C MET A 1 -26.85 -28.20 14.00
N GLU A 2 -25.56 -28.49 14.06
CA GLU A 2 -24.56 -27.42 14.00
C GLU A 2 -24.63 -26.76 12.62
N PRO A 3 -24.41 -25.45 12.50
CA PRO A 3 -24.39 -24.79 11.20
C PRO A 3 -23.32 -25.44 10.33
N SER A 4 -23.69 -25.86 9.11
CA SER A 4 -22.75 -26.37 8.11
C SER A 4 -21.90 -25.26 7.45
N GLU A 5 -22.08 -24.01 7.90
CA GLU A 5 -21.37 -22.84 7.42
C GLU A 5 -20.24 -22.50 8.39
N LEU A 6 -19.02 -22.37 7.85
CA LEU A 6 -17.88 -21.84 8.61
C LEU A 6 -18.17 -20.38 8.98
N SER A 7 -17.97 -20.01 10.25
CA SER A 7 -18.08 -18.62 10.71
C SER A 7 -17.21 -17.73 9.84
N ALA A 8 -17.81 -16.78 9.14
CA ALA A 8 -17.07 -15.74 8.44
C ALA A 8 -16.76 -14.64 9.45
N ASP A 9 -15.65 -14.78 10.18
CA ASP A 9 -15.16 -13.66 10.96
C ASP A 9 -14.91 -12.47 10.00
N PRO A 10 -15.29 -11.25 10.40
CA PRO A 10 -14.98 -10.08 9.60
C PRO A 10 -13.47 -9.92 9.57
N ILE A 11 -12.83 -10.13 8.41
CA ILE A 11 -11.46 -9.70 8.20
C ILE A 11 -11.48 -8.17 8.34
N ARG A 12 -10.82 -7.65 9.36
CA ARG A 12 -10.55 -6.23 9.47
C ARG A 12 -9.39 -5.94 8.51
N ALA A 13 -9.72 -5.41 7.34
CA ALA A 13 -8.72 -4.82 6.48
C ALA A 13 -8.32 -3.45 7.05
N ASP A 14 -7.02 -3.18 7.15
CA ASP A 14 -6.54 -1.87 7.56
C ASP A 14 -6.83 -0.81 6.47
N SER A 15 -6.88 -1.23 5.19
CA SER A 15 -7.51 -0.49 4.09
C SER A 15 -7.61 -1.37 2.85
N VAL A 16 -8.81 -1.55 2.29
CA VAL A 16 -8.98 -2.14 0.95
C VAL A 16 -9.38 -1.03 -0.01
N THR A 17 -8.44 -0.58 -0.83
CA THR A 17 -8.73 0.39 -1.88
C THR A 17 -9.16 -0.36 -3.13
N PHE A 18 -10.46 -0.29 -3.44
CA PHE A 18 -11.01 -0.82 -4.67
C PHE A 18 -10.93 0.22 -5.79
N LEU A 19 -9.91 0.09 -6.64
CA LEU A 19 -9.92 0.77 -7.93
C LEU A 19 -10.63 -0.15 -8.93
N GLN A 20 -11.96 0.00 -8.99
CA GLN A 20 -12.76 -0.63 -10.01
C GLN A 20 -12.70 0.24 -11.27
N SER A 21 -12.09 -0.29 -12.33
CA SER A 21 -12.41 0.15 -13.68
C SER A 21 -13.52 -0.73 -14.25
N ASP A 22 -13.99 -0.40 -15.46
CA ASP A 22 -14.93 -1.25 -16.18
C ASP A 22 -14.34 -2.66 -16.43
N HIS A 23 -13.02 -2.80 -16.37
CA HIS A 23 -12.31 -3.98 -16.89
C HIS A 23 -11.49 -4.77 -15.86
N LEU A 24 -11.21 -4.26 -14.65
CA LEU A 24 -10.43 -5.00 -13.64
C LEU A 24 -10.76 -4.59 -12.21
N ILE A 25 -10.36 -5.44 -11.28
CA ILE A 25 -10.35 -5.16 -9.84
C ILE A 25 -8.89 -5.17 -9.39
N LEU A 26 -8.48 -4.07 -8.75
CA LEU A 26 -7.24 -3.99 -8.03
C LEU A 26 -7.54 -4.01 -6.53
N HIS A 27 -6.92 -4.96 -5.83
CA HIS A 27 -6.99 -5.11 -4.39
C HIS A 27 -5.60 -4.84 -3.80
N ILE A 28 -5.49 -3.75 -3.04
CA ILE A 28 -4.24 -3.28 -2.45
C ILE A 28 -4.35 -3.40 -0.93
N GLU A 29 -3.37 -4.04 -0.30
CA GLU A 29 -3.19 -4.05 1.16
C GLU A 29 -1.91 -3.31 1.52
N PHE A 30 -2.00 -2.31 2.40
CA PHE A 30 -0.82 -1.63 2.95
C PHE A 30 -0.41 -2.25 4.28
N GLN A 31 0.88 -2.45 4.50
CA GLN A 31 1.43 -3.04 5.72
C GLN A 31 2.64 -2.24 6.22
N THR A 32 2.62 -1.80 7.47
CA THR A 32 3.83 -1.30 8.15
C THR A 32 4.70 -2.45 8.61
N ASP A 33 4.07 -3.49 9.18
CA ASP A 33 4.73 -4.65 9.77
C ASP A 33 4.24 -5.93 9.09
N PRO A 34 5.10 -6.95 8.92
CA PRO A 34 4.71 -8.18 8.22
C PRO A 34 3.78 -9.07 9.04
N ASP A 35 2.55 -9.23 8.56
CA ASP A 35 1.60 -10.23 9.06
C ASP A 35 1.95 -11.65 8.54
N GLY A 36 1.94 -12.63 9.43
CA GLY A 36 2.18 -14.03 9.09
C GLY A 36 1.02 -14.69 8.36
N ASP A 37 -0.19 -14.19 8.58
CA ASP A 37 -1.41 -14.71 7.96
C ASP A 37 -1.73 -14.02 6.63
N MET A 38 -0.85 -13.13 6.16
CA MET A 38 -1.05 -12.36 4.94
C MET A 38 -1.38 -13.24 3.71
N PRO A 39 -0.66 -14.36 3.43
CA PRO A 39 -1.01 -15.21 2.28
C PRO A 39 -2.43 -15.79 2.34
N LEU A 40 -2.88 -16.21 3.53
CA LEU A 40 -4.23 -16.73 3.74
C LEU A 40 -5.28 -15.62 3.63
N ARG A 41 -5.00 -14.43 4.19
CA ARG A 41 -5.84 -13.23 4.03
C ARG A 41 -6.02 -12.86 2.56
N MET A 42 -4.95 -12.89 1.76
CA MET A 42 -5.02 -12.60 0.34
C MET A 42 -5.92 -13.61 -0.41
N LEU A 43 -5.85 -14.89 -0.07
CA LEU A 43 -6.77 -15.90 -0.61
C LEU A 43 -8.23 -15.64 -0.17
N ASP A 44 -8.50 -15.35 1.10
CA ASP A 44 -9.87 -15.08 1.56
C ASP A 44 -10.47 -13.86 0.83
N TYR A 45 -9.71 -12.76 0.71
CA TYR A 45 -10.15 -11.62 -0.09
C TYR A 45 -10.39 -11.97 -1.55
N TRP A 46 -9.53 -12.79 -2.16
CA TRP A 46 -9.74 -13.22 -3.53
C TRP A 46 -11.07 -13.96 -3.69
N VAL A 47 -11.39 -14.89 -2.79
CA VAL A 47 -12.64 -15.66 -2.82
C VAL A 47 -13.84 -14.73 -2.65
N ARG A 48 -13.80 -13.80 -1.69
CA ARG A 48 -14.87 -12.82 -1.45
C ARG A 48 -15.10 -11.94 -2.68
N LEU A 49 -14.02 -11.44 -3.30
CA LEU A 49 -14.10 -10.59 -4.49
C LEU A 49 -14.56 -11.35 -5.73
N ARG A 50 -14.08 -12.58 -5.95
CA ARG A 50 -14.52 -13.44 -7.05
C ARG A 50 -16.00 -13.78 -6.97
N ARG A 51 -16.56 -13.96 -5.77
CA ARG A 51 -18.00 -14.18 -5.57
C ARG A 51 -18.83 -12.96 -5.97
N ARG A 52 -18.37 -11.77 -5.60
CA ARG A 52 -19.05 -10.49 -5.91
C ARG A 52 -18.89 -10.07 -7.37
N TYR A 53 -17.74 -10.34 -7.98
CA TYR A 53 -17.37 -9.88 -9.32
C TYR A 53 -16.87 -11.03 -10.19
N ARG A 54 -17.78 -11.93 -10.53
CA ARG A 54 -17.50 -13.22 -11.19
C ARG A 54 -16.58 -13.12 -12.42
N HIS A 55 -16.77 -12.10 -13.25
CA HIS A 55 -16.15 -12.01 -14.58
C HIS A 55 -14.99 -11.01 -14.67
N LYS A 56 -14.66 -10.29 -13.60
CA LYS A 56 -13.58 -9.30 -13.65
C LYS A 56 -12.22 -9.94 -13.35
N PRO A 57 -11.18 -9.64 -14.14
CA PRO A 57 -9.79 -9.83 -13.71
C PRO A 57 -9.57 -9.21 -12.33
N LEU A 58 -8.80 -9.91 -11.48
CA LEU A 58 -8.48 -9.47 -10.12
C LEU A 58 -6.97 -9.51 -9.95
N HIS A 59 -6.37 -8.36 -9.67
CA HIS A 59 -4.98 -8.20 -9.30
C HIS A 59 -4.89 -7.86 -7.82
N GLN A 60 -3.93 -8.48 -7.16
CA GLN A 60 -3.79 -8.43 -5.71
C GLN A 60 -2.35 -8.08 -5.38
N VAL A 61 -2.16 -7.00 -4.62
CA VAL A 61 -0.84 -6.50 -4.26
C VAL A 61 -0.80 -6.15 -2.77
N VAL A 62 0.28 -6.55 -2.12
CA VAL A 62 0.65 -6.10 -0.77
C VAL A 62 1.76 -5.08 -0.90
N ILE A 63 1.61 -3.92 -0.27
CA ILE A 63 2.60 -2.83 -0.28
C ILE A 63 3.16 -2.68 1.14
N TYR A 64 4.44 -2.98 1.32
CA TYR A 64 5.13 -2.78 2.59
C TYR A 64 5.74 -1.38 2.66
N LEU A 65 5.39 -0.66 3.73
CA LEU A 65 5.71 0.76 3.91
C LEU A 65 7.05 1.02 4.61
N ARG A 66 7.59 0.04 5.36
CA ARG A 66 8.82 0.20 6.14
C ARG A 66 9.79 -0.98 5.98
N PRO A 67 11.10 -0.73 5.88
CA PRO A 67 12.11 -1.78 5.83
C PRO A 67 12.03 -2.73 7.03
N THR A 68 12.27 -4.01 6.78
CA THR A 68 12.29 -5.04 7.82
C THR A 68 13.25 -6.17 7.43
N ARG A 69 13.67 -6.95 8.43
CA ARG A 69 14.49 -8.16 8.25
C ARG A 69 13.66 -9.44 8.11
N SER A 70 12.35 -9.35 8.27
CA SER A 70 11.46 -10.50 8.17
C SER A 70 11.39 -11.00 6.73
N GLU A 71 11.59 -12.30 6.51
CA GLU A 71 11.45 -12.89 5.17
C GLU A 71 10.00 -12.90 4.65
N ARG A 72 9.02 -12.63 5.53
CA ARG A 72 7.60 -12.58 5.17
C ARG A 72 7.30 -11.56 4.07
N VAL A 73 8.07 -10.48 4.00
CA VAL A 73 7.91 -9.45 2.95
C VAL A 73 8.32 -9.91 1.56
N PHE A 74 8.83 -11.13 1.41
CA PHE A 74 9.13 -11.76 0.12
C PHE A 74 8.09 -12.81 -0.28
N GLN A 75 7.12 -13.13 0.58
CA GLN A 75 6.09 -14.12 0.28
C GLN A 75 5.10 -13.57 -0.75
N THR A 76 5.01 -14.24 -1.89
CA THR A 76 4.13 -13.88 -3.01
C THR A 76 3.06 -14.94 -3.29
N GLU A 77 3.02 -16.01 -2.50
CA GLU A 77 2.01 -17.05 -2.63
C GLU A 77 1.66 -17.71 -1.29
N LEU A 78 0.41 -18.15 -1.17
CA LEU A 78 0.01 -19.24 -0.29
C LEU A 78 0.18 -20.55 -1.07
N ARG A 79 0.86 -21.53 -0.50
CA ARG A 79 0.96 -22.89 -1.06
C ARG A 79 0.76 -23.92 0.04
N GLU A 80 -0.40 -24.57 0.01
CA GLU A 80 -0.78 -25.61 0.96
C GLU A 80 -1.39 -26.80 0.23
N GLU A 81 -0.72 -27.95 0.24
CA GLU A 81 -1.15 -29.18 -0.44
C GLU A 81 -1.62 -28.95 -1.90
N LYS A 82 -2.94 -28.93 -2.12
CA LYS A 82 -3.60 -28.75 -3.43
C LYS A 82 -4.14 -27.33 -3.65
N THR A 83 -3.96 -26.45 -2.68
CA THR A 83 -4.40 -25.06 -2.72
C THR A 83 -3.19 -24.17 -2.92
N SER A 84 -3.26 -23.31 -3.94
CA SER A 84 -2.26 -22.28 -4.18
C SER A 84 -2.93 -20.97 -4.56
N HIS A 85 -2.40 -19.87 -4.08
CA HIS A 85 -2.89 -18.54 -4.41
C HIS A 85 -1.73 -17.56 -4.50
N ALA A 86 -1.56 -16.91 -5.66
CA ALA A 86 -0.46 -15.97 -5.89
C ALA A 86 -0.96 -14.53 -5.83
N PHE A 87 -0.07 -13.65 -5.37
CA PHE A 87 -0.27 -12.20 -5.30
C PHE A 87 1.07 -11.48 -5.48
N GLU A 88 1.01 -10.18 -5.73
CA GLU A 88 2.17 -9.34 -5.92
C GLU A 88 2.58 -8.69 -4.59
N VAL A 89 3.88 -8.40 -4.46
CA VAL A 89 4.41 -7.68 -3.31
C VAL A 89 5.30 -6.54 -3.79
N ILE A 90 5.04 -5.35 -3.27
CA ILE A 90 5.87 -4.16 -3.45
C ILE A 90 6.46 -3.78 -2.09
N ARG A 91 7.79 -3.65 -2.04
CA ARG A 91 8.51 -3.15 -0.87
C ARG A 91 8.98 -1.74 -1.23
N LEU A 92 8.45 -0.72 -0.55
CA LEU A 92 8.69 0.67 -0.97
C LEU A 92 10.18 1.00 -0.96
N TRP A 93 10.94 0.55 0.04
CA TRP A 93 12.38 0.80 0.17
C TRP A 93 13.27 0.18 -0.91
N GLU A 94 12.70 -0.58 -1.84
CA GLU A 94 13.37 -1.11 -3.02
C GLU A 94 12.96 -0.41 -4.32
N GLN A 95 12.00 0.52 -4.25
CA GLN A 95 11.49 1.23 -5.42
C GLN A 95 12.34 2.46 -5.73
N ASP A 96 12.50 2.74 -7.02
CA ASP A 96 13.18 3.94 -7.50
C ASP A 96 12.36 5.19 -7.15
N PRO A 97 12.90 6.16 -6.37
CA PRO A 97 12.21 7.40 -6.04
C PRO A 97 11.79 8.19 -7.28
N GLU A 98 12.56 8.16 -8.37
CA GLU A 98 12.26 8.95 -9.57
C GLU A 98 11.00 8.44 -10.30
N LEU A 99 10.74 7.12 -10.24
CA LEU A 99 9.49 6.56 -10.79
C LEU A 99 8.26 7.07 -10.02
N LEU A 100 8.37 7.18 -8.70
CA LEU A 100 7.28 7.66 -7.84
C LEU A 100 7.08 9.18 -7.99
N MET A 101 8.18 9.93 -8.14
CA MET A 101 8.16 11.39 -8.34
C MET A 101 7.44 11.82 -9.63
N SER A 102 7.30 10.93 -10.61
CA SER A 102 6.66 11.22 -11.89
C SER A 102 5.14 11.43 -11.80
N THR A 103 4.51 10.95 -10.73
CA THR A 103 3.04 10.93 -10.60
C THR A 103 2.63 11.60 -9.28
N PRO A 104 1.82 12.69 -9.29
CA PRO A 104 1.44 13.41 -8.09
C PRO A 104 0.84 12.54 -6.98
N ALA A 105 0.00 11.56 -7.35
CA ALA A 105 -0.63 10.63 -6.40
C ALA A 105 0.35 9.67 -5.72
N LEU A 106 1.57 9.51 -6.24
CA LEU A 106 2.62 8.64 -5.69
C LEU A 106 3.67 9.40 -4.87
N LEU A 107 3.66 10.74 -4.90
CA LEU A 107 4.57 11.58 -4.11
C LEU A 107 4.62 11.21 -2.61
N PRO A 108 3.50 10.87 -1.94
CA PRO A 108 3.54 10.48 -0.53
C PRO A 108 4.45 9.27 -0.23
N PHE A 109 4.70 8.41 -1.21
CA PHE A 109 5.52 7.20 -1.03
C PHE A 109 7.02 7.43 -1.23
N VAL A 110 7.43 8.56 -1.80
CA VAL A 110 8.84 8.82 -2.18
C VAL A 110 9.76 8.77 -0.96
N VAL A 111 9.33 9.30 0.18
CA VAL A 111 10.12 9.32 1.44
C VAL A 111 10.31 7.91 2.03
N LEU A 112 9.52 6.93 1.58
CA LEU A 112 9.61 5.53 1.99
C LEU A 112 10.38 4.66 0.98
N SER A 113 10.89 5.27 -0.09
CA SER A 113 11.50 4.56 -1.21
C SER A 113 13.00 4.28 -1.03
N GLN A 114 13.69 3.82 -2.08
CA GLN A 114 15.13 3.57 -2.02
C GLN A 114 15.92 4.89 -1.99
N ILE A 115 16.07 5.47 -0.79
CA ILE A 115 16.70 6.78 -0.57
C ILE A 115 17.73 6.75 0.55
N VAL A 116 18.71 7.65 0.49
CA VAL A 116 19.77 7.78 1.50
C VAL A 116 19.41 8.82 2.57
N ASP A 117 18.78 9.93 2.17
CA ASP A 117 18.45 11.06 3.03
C ASP A 117 16.95 11.37 2.92
N PRO A 118 16.11 10.85 3.85
CA PRO A 118 14.67 11.07 3.84
C PRO A 118 14.28 12.54 4.03
N GLU A 119 15.04 13.34 4.76
CA GLU A 119 14.73 14.76 4.98
C GLU A 119 14.93 15.55 3.68
N ALA A 120 16.08 15.37 3.02
CA ALA A 120 16.36 16.03 1.75
C ALA A 120 15.33 15.63 0.66
N GLN A 121 14.92 14.36 0.64
CA GLN A 121 13.89 13.91 -0.29
C GLN A 121 12.50 14.48 0.05
N LEU A 122 12.13 14.58 1.33
CA LEU A 122 10.87 15.20 1.73
C LEU A 122 10.81 16.68 1.29
N ARG A 123 11.90 17.44 1.43
CA ARG A 123 11.98 18.82 0.94
C ARG A 123 11.77 18.90 -0.58
N ARG A 124 12.38 17.97 -1.33
CA ARG A 124 12.18 17.89 -2.78
C ARG A 124 10.73 17.54 -3.14
N VAL A 125 10.11 16.62 -2.41
CA VAL A 125 8.69 16.26 -2.58
C VAL A 125 7.80 17.47 -2.32
N ALA A 126 8.01 18.22 -1.24
CA ALA A 126 7.26 19.43 -0.90
C ALA A 126 7.26 20.45 -2.06
N GLN A 127 8.44 20.73 -2.63
CA GLN A 127 8.59 21.61 -3.79
C GLN A 127 7.83 21.15 -5.04
N VAL A 128 7.66 19.84 -5.22
CA VAL A 128 6.84 19.29 -6.33
C VAL A 128 5.36 19.41 -6.01
N ILE A 129 4.95 19.18 -4.77
CA ILE A 129 3.56 19.33 -4.32
C ILE A 129 3.08 20.78 -4.49
N GLU A 130 3.91 21.77 -4.14
CA GLU A 130 3.61 23.20 -4.33
C GLU A 130 3.28 23.57 -5.78
N ARG A 131 3.81 22.82 -6.75
CA ARG A 131 3.60 23.06 -8.18
C ARG A 131 2.33 22.40 -8.73
N ILE A 132 1.59 21.64 -7.93
CA ILE A 132 0.31 21.05 -8.33
C ILE A 132 -0.73 22.17 -8.47
N PRO A 133 -1.33 22.38 -9.67
CA PRO A 133 -2.22 23.51 -9.89
C PRO A 133 -3.59 23.35 -9.22
N GLU A 134 -4.10 22.13 -9.10
CA GLU A 134 -5.37 21.87 -8.44
C GLU A 134 -5.22 21.87 -6.91
N LEU A 135 -5.63 22.96 -6.27
CA LEU A 135 -5.55 23.13 -4.81
C LEU A 135 -6.13 21.95 -4.00
N PRO A 136 -7.28 21.32 -4.35
CA PRO A 136 -7.75 20.14 -3.62
C PRO A 136 -6.80 18.95 -3.71
N ILE A 137 -6.19 18.72 -4.88
CA ILE A 137 -5.22 17.64 -5.08
C ILE A 137 -3.96 17.93 -4.29
N GLN A 138 -3.43 19.16 -4.41
CA GLN A 138 -2.27 19.62 -3.66
C GLN A 138 -2.43 19.39 -2.16
N LYS A 139 -3.55 19.83 -1.57
CA LYS A 139 -3.82 19.67 -0.13
C LYS A 139 -3.89 18.20 0.29
N ASN A 140 -4.57 17.37 -0.50
CA ASN A 140 -4.68 15.94 -0.21
C ASN A 140 -3.33 15.23 -0.29
N VAL A 141 -2.52 15.55 -1.32
CA VAL A 141 -1.18 14.98 -1.49
C VAL A 141 -0.25 15.45 -0.38
N SER A 142 -0.30 16.73 0.01
CA SER A 142 0.48 17.26 1.14
C SER A 142 0.14 16.55 2.45
N ALA A 143 -1.15 16.44 2.78
CA ALA A 143 -1.60 15.74 4.00
C ALA A 143 -1.21 14.25 4.00
N ALA A 144 -1.37 13.55 2.88
CA ALA A 144 -0.94 12.15 2.75
C ALA A 144 0.58 12.01 2.90
N THR A 145 1.35 12.96 2.35
CA THR A 145 2.81 13.01 2.47
C THR A 145 3.22 13.20 3.92
N ALA A 146 2.56 14.07 4.67
CA ALA A 146 2.85 14.26 6.09
C ALA A 146 2.64 12.97 6.89
N VAL A 147 1.51 12.29 6.68
CA VAL A 147 1.20 11.02 7.37
C VAL A 147 2.24 9.94 7.05
N LEU A 148 2.60 9.77 5.78
CA LEU A 148 3.57 8.74 5.38
C LEU A 148 5.01 9.10 5.75
N ALA A 149 5.39 10.38 5.69
CA ALA A 149 6.72 10.84 6.10
C ALA A 149 6.98 10.60 7.59
N GLY A 150 5.94 10.69 8.44
CA GLY A 150 6.02 10.30 9.85
C GLY A 150 6.37 8.82 10.09
N LEU A 151 6.33 7.98 9.03
CA LEU A 151 6.82 6.62 9.11
C LEU A 151 8.35 6.49 9.04
N ALA A 152 9.05 7.52 8.56
CA ALA A 152 10.50 7.54 8.36
C ALA A 152 11.22 8.70 9.09
N LEU A 153 10.50 9.78 9.42
CA LEU A 153 11.01 11.01 10.03
C LEU A 153 10.23 11.32 11.31
N SER A 154 10.79 12.17 12.19
CA SER A 154 10.06 12.68 13.34
C SER A 154 9.02 13.73 12.94
N ASP A 155 7.92 13.81 13.68
CA ASP A 155 6.84 14.78 13.42
C ASP A 155 7.36 16.22 13.31
N THR A 156 8.31 16.61 14.17
CA THR A 156 8.94 17.93 14.13
C THR A 156 9.64 18.27 12.81
N VAL A 157 10.26 17.27 12.16
CA VAL A 157 10.94 17.46 10.87
C VAL A 157 9.91 17.53 9.75
N VAL A 158 8.86 16.71 9.83
CA VAL A 158 7.77 16.69 8.85
C VAL A 158 7.01 18.02 8.86
N GLU A 159 6.61 18.51 10.03
CA GLU A 159 5.93 19.80 10.21
C GLU A 159 6.80 20.95 9.69
N ALA A 160 8.08 20.97 10.04
CA ALA A 160 9.01 22.01 9.60
C ALA A 160 9.24 22.07 8.07
N ILE A 161 8.90 21.01 7.32
CA ILE A 161 9.10 20.94 5.87
C ILE A 161 7.79 21.13 5.09
N LEU A 162 6.65 20.68 5.64
CA LEU A 162 5.37 20.66 4.93
C LEU A 162 4.40 21.76 5.37
N GLU A 163 4.63 22.41 6.51
CA GLU A 163 3.80 23.50 7.02
C GLU A 163 4.46 24.90 6.91
N GLU A 164 5.60 25.01 6.21
CA GLU A 164 6.08 26.29 5.66
C GLU A 164 5.16 26.79 4.51
#